data_AF-A0A0C2N1J2-F1
#
_entry.id   AF-A0A0C2N1J2-F1
#
_cell.length_a   1.000
_cell.length_b   1.000
_cell.length_c   1.000
_cell.angle_alpha   90.00
_cell.angle_beta   90.00
_cell.angle_gamma   90.00
#
_symmetry.space_group_name_H-M   'P 1'
#
loop_
_entity.id
_entity.type
_entity.pdbx_description
1 polymer ?
#
loop_
_entity_poly.entity_id
_entity_poly.type
_entity_poly.pdbx_seq_one_letter_code
_entity_poly.pdbx_strand_id
1 'polypeptide(L)'
;MALDFYILKSQMNNIYYQMEAIRCAIYYFLPQCHIRADLIFIQHFSHDVYKELQRMSEGDTNVERYQDKKMLFFDIFTFIFRNHHLVSNLKAISFLQMFLKFIKTRDPGEVYNPS
;
A
#
# COMPACT_ATOMS: atom_id res chain seq x y z
N MET A 1 -15.41 -3.24 14.97
CA MET A 1 -14.40 -2.46 15.70
C MET A 1 -13.17 -2.16 14.84
N ALA A 2 -12.34 -3.13 14.44
CA ALA A 2 -11.15 -2.87 13.61
C ALA A 2 -11.48 -2.31 12.20
N LEU A 3 -12.56 -2.82 11.59
CA LEU A 3 -13.03 -2.36 10.27
C LEU A 3 -13.61 -0.94 10.32
N ASP A 4 -14.42 -0.65 11.35
CA ASP A 4 -15.02 0.68 11.55
C ASP A 4 -13.94 1.73 11.84
N PHE A 5 -12.93 1.35 12.64
CA PHE A 5 -11.75 2.17 12.88
C PHE A 5 -11.01 2.47 11.57
N TYR A 6 -10.79 1.44 10.74
CA TYR A 6 -10.14 1.61 9.43
C TYR A 6 -10.91 2.59 8.55
N ILE A 7 -12.22 2.39 8.37
CA ILE A 7 -13.07 3.25 7.54
C ILE A 7 -13.03 4.70 8.05
N LEU A 8 -13.17 4.91 9.35
CA LEU A 8 -13.18 6.25 9.94
C LEU A 8 -11.83 6.96 9.72
N LYS A 9 -10.72 6.26 9.98
CA LYS A 9 -9.38 6.84 9.96
C LYS A 9 -8.81 6.98 8.55
N SER A 10 -9.21 6.14 7.60
CA SER A 10 -8.77 6.24 6.19
C SER A 10 -9.31 7.48 5.48
N GLN A 11 -10.39 8.07 6.00
CA GLN A 11 -11.04 9.28 5.46
C GLN A 11 -10.62 10.58 6.18
N MET A 12 -9.74 10.52 7.19
CA MET A 12 -9.24 11.72 7.86
C MET A 12 -8.26 12.48 6.96
N ASN A 13 -8.28 13.81 7.00
CA ASN A 13 -7.34 14.68 6.26
C ASN A 13 -5.95 14.73 6.90
N ASN A 14 -5.39 13.57 7.25
CA ASN A 14 -4.08 13.45 7.86
C ASN A 14 -3.48 12.09 7.49
N ILE A 15 -2.40 12.14 6.71
CA ILE A 15 -1.79 10.93 6.16
C ILE A 15 -1.23 9.99 7.23
N TYR A 16 -0.78 10.53 8.37
CA TYR A 16 -0.29 9.71 9.46
C TYR A 16 -1.41 8.82 10.04
N TYR A 17 -2.60 9.38 10.27
CA TYR A 17 -3.74 8.59 10.75
C TYR A 17 -4.23 7.59 9.71
N GLN A 18 -4.19 7.94 8.43
CA GLN A 18 -4.56 7.03 7.34
C GLN A 18 -3.58 5.85 7.22
N MET A 19 -2.28 6.10 7.28
CA MET A 19 -1.25 5.06 7.27
C MET A 19 -1.39 4.14 8.48
N GLU A 20 -1.65 4.69 9.66
CA GLU A 20 -1.88 3.90 10.87
C GLU A 20 -3.12 3.03 10.77
N ALA A 21 -4.22 3.57 10.22
CA ALA A 21 -5.43 2.81 9.94
C ALA A 21 -5.15 1.60 9.05
N ILE A 22 -4.36 1.79 7.99
CA ILE A 22 -3.97 0.74 7.05
C ILE A 22 -3.15 -0.33 7.78
N ARG A 23 -2.15 0.06 8.58
CA ARG A 23 -1.34 -0.90 9.38
C ARG A 23 -2.20 -1.73 10.32
N CYS A 24 -3.11 -1.07 11.06
CA CYS A 24 -4.04 -1.77 11.92
C CYS A 24 -4.91 -2.76 11.13
N ALA A 25 -5.50 -2.33 10.01
CA ALA A 25 -6.32 -3.20 9.18
C ALA A 25 -5.54 -4.42 8.67
N ILE A 26 -4.32 -4.22 8.17
CA ILE A 26 -3.44 -5.31 7.73
C ILE A 26 -3.17 -6.25 8.90
N TYR A 27 -2.69 -5.74 10.05
CA TYR A 27 -2.38 -6.55 11.22
C TYR A 27 -3.56 -7.43 11.66
N TYR A 28 -4.77 -6.87 11.73
CA TYR A 28 -5.95 -7.61 12.18
C TYR A 28 -6.47 -8.62 11.14
N PHE A 29 -6.45 -8.27 9.85
CA PHE A 29 -7.13 -9.06 8.81
C PHE A 29 -6.18 -9.94 7.98
N LEU A 30 -4.86 -9.77 8.11
CA LEU A 30 -3.87 -10.58 7.40
C LEU A 30 -4.06 -12.08 7.69
N PRO A 31 -4.23 -12.53 8.96
CA PRO A 31 -4.36 -13.96 9.27
C PRO A 31 -5.69 -14.59 8.83
N GLN A 32 -6.73 -13.77 8.63
CA GLN A 32 -8.12 -14.24 8.61
C GLN A 32 -8.69 -14.44 7.20
N CYS A 33 -7.97 -14.05 6.14
CA CYS A 33 -8.40 -14.14 4.72
C CYS A 33 -9.89 -13.85 4.50
N HIS A 34 -10.42 -12.80 5.14
CA HIS A 34 -11.84 -12.53 5.18
C HIS A 34 -12.27 -11.69 3.98
N ILE A 35 -12.95 -12.29 3.00
CA ILE A 35 -13.31 -11.64 1.73
C ILE A 35 -14.00 -10.28 1.88
N ARG A 36 -14.91 -10.13 2.87
CA ARG A 36 -15.57 -8.84 3.13
C ARG A 36 -14.59 -7.77 3.61
N ALA A 37 -13.61 -8.13 4.43
CA ALA A 37 -12.61 -7.19 4.91
C ALA A 37 -11.69 -6.77 3.77
N ASP A 38 -11.33 -7.71 2.88
CA ASP A 38 -10.52 -7.46 1.68
C ASP A 38 -11.20 -6.44 0.75
N LEU A 39 -12.49 -6.64 0.48
CA LEU A 39 -13.29 -5.73 -0.35
C LEU A 39 -13.41 -4.34 0.28
N ILE A 40 -13.70 -4.26 1.58
CA ILE A 40 -13.83 -2.98 2.29
C ILE A 40 -12.49 -2.25 2.36
N PHE A 41 -11.39 -2.96 2.56
CA PHE A 41 -10.05 -2.40 2.53
C PHE A 41 -9.76 -1.72 1.19
N ILE A 42 -10.01 -2.40 0.07
CA ILE A 42 -9.80 -1.79 -1.26
C ILE A 42 -10.76 -0.63 -1.49
N GLN A 43 -12.05 -0.79 -1.17
CA GLN A 43 -13.08 0.22 -1.42
C GLN A 43 -12.78 1.53 -0.67
N HIS A 44 -12.43 1.44 0.61
CA HIS A 44 -12.18 2.59 1.49
C HIS A 44 -10.70 2.96 1.59
N PHE A 45 -9.85 2.42 0.72
CA PHE A 45 -8.43 2.75 0.71
C PHE A 45 -8.22 4.25 0.57
N SER A 46 -7.42 4.80 1.48
CA SER A 46 -7.16 6.22 1.60
C SER A 46 -6.55 6.82 0.33
N HIS A 47 -7.13 7.94 -0.12
CA HIS A 47 -6.71 8.65 -1.33
C HIS A 47 -5.31 9.26 -1.21
N ASP A 48 -4.97 9.88 -0.07
CA ASP A 48 -3.67 10.55 0.07
C ASP A 48 -2.53 9.53 0.17
N VAL A 49 -2.75 8.42 0.89
CA VAL A 49 -1.79 7.31 0.89
C VAL A 49 -1.63 6.74 -0.52
N TYR A 50 -2.73 6.55 -1.27
CA TYR A 50 -2.66 6.07 -2.65
C TYR A 50 -1.81 7.00 -3.55
N LYS A 51 -2.02 8.32 -3.46
CA LYS A 51 -1.24 9.31 -4.20
C LYS A 51 0.25 9.27 -3.86
N GLU A 52 0.58 9.12 -2.58
CA GLU A 52 1.98 9.04 -2.14
C GLU A 52 2.65 7.77 -2.67
N LEU A 53 1.97 6.62 -2.63
CA LEU A 53 2.47 5.39 -3.23
C LEU A 53 2.66 5.53 -4.75
N GLN A 54 1.75 6.25 -5.42
CA GLN A 54 1.86 6.53 -6.85
C GLN A 54 3.11 7.36 -7.14
N ARG A 55 3.33 8.47 -6.42
CA ARG A 55 4.54 9.30 -6.56
C ARG A 55 5.82 8.50 -6.36
N MET A 56 5.85 7.65 -5.32
CA MET A 56 6.97 6.76 -5.07
C MET A 56 7.20 5.78 -6.23
N SER A 57 6.13 5.26 -6.84
CA SER A 57 6.23 4.37 -8.01
C SER A 57 6.75 5.05 -9.26
N GLU A 58 6.60 6.37 -9.37
CA GLU A 58 7.09 7.20 -10.46
C GLU A 58 8.56 7.63 -10.26
N GLY A 59 9.20 7.19 -9.18
CA GLY A 59 10.62 7.44 -8.90
C GLY A 59 10.88 8.63 -7.96
N ASP A 60 9.85 9.25 -7.40
CA ASP A 60 10.03 10.30 -6.38
C ASP A 60 10.57 9.69 -5.08
N THR A 61 11.84 9.97 -4.78
CA THR A 61 12.50 9.58 -3.54
C THR A 61 12.51 10.68 -2.49
N ASN A 62 12.14 11.91 -2.84
CA ASN A 62 12.09 13.05 -1.91
C ASN A 62 10.73 13.12 -1.20
N VAL A 63 10.24 11.96 -0.80
CA VAL A 63 8.98 11.81 -0.10
C VAL A 63 9.28 11.73 1.40
N GLU A 64 8.62 12.57 2.19
CA GLU A 64 8.75 12.54 3.64
C GLU A 64 8.49 11.13 4.19
N ARG A 65 9.37 10.63 5.07
CA ARG A 65 9.31 9.27 5.63
C ARG A 65 9.26 8.16 4.57
N TYR A 66 10.05 8.32 3.50
CA TYR A 66 10.13 7.37 2.38
C TYR A 66 10.29 5.91 2.82
N GLN A 67 11.15 5.61 3.79
CA GLN A 67 11.37 4.22 4.24
C GLN A 67 10.13 3.63 4.92
N ASP A 68 9.44 4.40 5.77
CA ASP A 68 8.20 3.95 6.42
C ASP A 68 7.10 3.69 5.38
N LYS A 69 6.99 4.55 4.37
CA LYS A 69 6.03 4.40 3.26
C LYS A 69 6.41 3.23 2.36
N LYS A 70 7.71 2.98 2.15
CA LYS A 70 8.22 1.82 1.41
C LYS A 70 7.77 0.53 2.11
N MET A 71 8.04 0.40 3.41
CA MET A 71 7.61 -0.77 4.18
C MET A 71 6.10 -0.96 4.09
N LEU A 72 5.33 0.12 4.31
CA LEU A 72 3.88 0.07 4.19
C LEU A 72 3.41 -0.37 2.80
N PHE A 73 4.09 0.04 1.73
CA PHE A 73 3.77 -0.39 0.37
C PHE A 73 3.93 -1.91 0.21
N PHE A 74 5.02 -2.49 0.72
CA PHE A 74 5.21 -3.95 0.72
C PHE A 74 4.13 -4.66 1.55
N ASP A 75 3.76 -4.13 2.71
CA ASP A 75 2.71 -4.69 3.56
C ASP A 75 1.35 -4.67 2.85
N ILE A 76 1.01 -3.54 2.20
CA ILE A 76 -0.22 -3.39 1.41
C ILE A 76 -0.23 -4.39 0.26
N PHE A 77 0.86 -4.49 -0.49
CA PHE A 77 0.96 -5.42 -1.61
C PHE A 77 0.75 -6.87 -1.15
N THR A 78 1.46 -7.25 -0.08
CA THR A 78 1.33 -8.58 0.54
C THR A 78 -0.11 -8.82 0.98
N PHE A 79 -0.74 -7.85 1.64
CA PHE A 79 -2.12 -7.98 2.10
C PHE A 79 -3.11 -8.15 0.95
N ILE A 80 -3.04 -7.33 -0.10
CA ILE A 80 -3.96 -7.36 -1.24
C ILE A 80 -3.86 -8.68 -2.00
N PHE A 81 -2.65 -9.20 -2.18
CA PHE A 81 -2.38 -10.37 -3.01
C PHE A 81 -2.14 -11.66 -2.22
N ARG A 82 -2.41 -11.68 -0.90
CA ARG A 82 -2.29 -12.89 -0.07
C ARG A 82 -3.27 -14.01 -0.46
N ASN A 83 -4.34 -13.67 -1.17
CA ASN A 83 -5.37 -14.60 -1.61
C ASN A 83 -5.92 -14.20 -3.00
N HIS A 84 -6.78 -15.05 -3.55
CA HIS A 84 -7.35 -14.83 -4.88
C HIS A 84 -8.64 -13.98 -4.88
N HIS A 85 -9.04 -13.35 -3.77
CA HIS A 85 -10.31 -12.61 -3.72
C HIS A 85 -10.26 -11.31 -4.54
N LEU A 86 -9.09 -10.69 -4.65
CA LEU A 86 -8.93 -9.37 -5.25
C LEU A 86 -8.26 -9.38 -6.62
N VAL A 87 -7.90 -10.54 -7.18
CA VAL A 87 -7.12 -10.62 -8.43
C VAL A 87 -7.85 -10.03 -9.65
N SER A 88 -9.18 -10.04 -9.67
CA SER A 88 -10.01 -9.42 -10.72
C SER A 88 -10.49 -8.01 -10.36
N ASN A 89 -10.16 -7.49 -9.16
CA ASN A 89 -10.59 -6.16 -8.75
C ASN A 89 -9.73 -5.09 -9.44
N LEU A 90 -10.37 -4.17 -10.17
CA LEU A 90 -9.68 -3.13 -10.94
C LEU A 90 -8.74 -2.27 -10.09
N LYS A 91 -9.15 -1.91 -8.86
CA LYS A 91 -8.31 -1.09 -7.97
C LYS A 91 -7.12 -1.89 -7.43
N ALA A 92 -7.30 -3.18 -7.13
CA ALA A 92 -6.19 -4.07 -6.79
C ALA A 92 -5.20 -4.23 -7.96
N ILE A 93 -5.69 -4.36 -9.20
CA ILE A 93 -4.85 -4.38 -10.40
C ILE A 93 -4.02 -3.09 -10.52
N SER A 94 -4.60 -1.92 -10.21
CA SER A 94 -3.84 -0.65 -10.17
C SER A 94 -2.72 -0.68 -9.13
N PHE A 95 -2.93 -1.28 -7.95
CA PHE A 95 -1.86 -1.48 -6.97
C PHE A 95 -0.74 -2.39 -7.49
N LEU A 96 -1.07 -3.47 -8.20
CA LEU A 96 -0.07 -4.33 -8.83
C LEU A 96 0.76 -3.55 -9.84
N GLN A 97 0.12 -2.78 -10.72
CA GLN A 97 0.82 -1.96 -11.71
C GLN A 97 1.74 -0.92 -11.05
N MET A 98 1.26 -0.27 -10.00
CA MET A 98 2.03 0.69 -9.21
C MET A 98 3.24 0.02 -8.54
N PHE A 99 3.05 -1.15 -7.94
CA PHE A 99 4.13 -1.90 -7.31
C PHE A 99 5.18 -2.38 -8.32
N LEU A 100 4.75 -2.87 -9.48
CA LEU A 100 5.64 -3.25 -10.57
C LEU A 100 6.47 -2.08 -11.10
N LYS A 101 5.89 -0.87 -11.20
CA LYS A 101 6.65 0.34 -11.54
C LYS A 101 7.68 0.66 -10.45
N PHE A 102 7.27 0.64 -9.19
CA PHE A 102 8.13 0.94 -8.04
C PHE A 102 9.36 0.04 -7.91
N ILE A 103 9.22 -1.26 -8.17
CA ILE A 103 10.38 -2.18 -8.12
C ILE A 103 11.30 -2.03 -9.33
N LYS A 104 10.76 -1.61 -10.49
CA LYS A 104 11.53 -1.38 -11.73
C LYS A 104 12.30 -0.06 -11.71
N THR A 105 11.74 1.00 -11.11
CA THR A 105 12.42 2.29 -10.98
C THR A 105 13.60 2.27 -10.01
N ARG A 106 13.80 1.15 -9.30
CA ARG A 106 14.92 0.91 -8.38
C ARG A 106 16.04 0.04 -8.94
N ASP A 107 16.14 -0.08 -10.25
CA ASP A 107 17.32 -0.65 -10.90
C ASP A 107 18.24 0.49 -11.38
N PRO A 108 19.00 1.17 -10.50
CA PRO A 108 20.26 1.72 -10.94
C PRO A 108 21.19 0.52 -11.07
N GLY A 109 21.65 0.21 -12.29
CA GLY A 109 22.81 -0.67 -12.42
C GLY A 109 23.88 -0.16 -11.45
N GLU A 110 24.12 -0.91 -10.37
CA GLU A 110 25.32 -0.79 -9.57
C GLU A 110 26.46 -1.20 -10.49
N VAL A 111 26.92 -0.26 -11.30
CA VAL A 111 28.30 -0.28 -11.77
C VAL A 111 29.13 0.09 -10.54
N TYR A 112 29.32 -0.89 -9.66
CA TYR A 112 30.37 -0.85 -8.69
C TYR A 112 31.68 -0.91 -9.49
N ASN A 113 32.30 0.25 -9.70
CA ASN A 113 33.64 0.37 -10.26
C ASN A 113 34.57 0.67 -9.08
N PRO A 114 35.16 -0.35 -8.42
CA PRO A 114 36.25 -0.10 -7.50
C PRO A 114 37.50 0.16 -8.35
N SER A 115 37.90 1.42 -8.40
CA SER A 115 39.27 1.85 -8.69
C SER A 115 40.22 1.45 -7.57
#